data_AF-A0AA95LCS8-F1
#
_entry.id   AF-A0AA95LCS8-F1
#
_cell.length_a   1.000
_cell.length_b   1.000
_cell.length_c   1.000
_cell.angle_alpha   90.00
_cell.angle_beta   90.00
_cell.angle_gamma   90.00
#
_symmetry.space_group_name_H-M   'P 1'
#
loop_
_entity.id
_entity.type
_entity.pdbx_description
1 polymer ?
#
loop_
_entity_poly.entity_id
_entity_poly.type
_entity_poly.pdbx_seq_one_letter_code
_entity_poly.pdbx_strand_id
1 'polypeptide(L)' 'MSKKEEILIYKTSNILRKDTSMMRLNDIIEELVRIIESKTKNKS' A
#
# COMPACT_ATOMS: atom_id res chain seq x y z
N MET A 1 -9.14 -8.36 -14.18
CA MET A 1 -7.93 -8.00 -13.43
C MET A 1 -6.76 -8.75 -14.06
N SER A 2 -5.72 -8.02 -14.46
CA SER A 2 -4.49 -8.55 -15.04
C SER A 2 -3.58 -9.11 -13.96
N LYS A 3 -2.66 -10.01 -14.34
CA LYS A 3 -1.64 -10.54 -13.41
C LYS A 3 -0.81 -9.43 -12.73
N LYS A 4 -0.60 -8.31 -13.42
CA LYS A 4 0.14 -7.16 -12.86
C LYS A 4 -0.64 -6.48 -11.74
N GLU A 5 -1.95 -6.33 -11.92
CA GLU A 5 -2.83 -5.73 -10.90
C GLU A 5 -2.94 -6.64 -9.67
N GLU A 6 -3.06 -7.96 -9.86
CA GLU A 6 -3.09 -8.93 -8.77
C GLU A 6 -1.78 -8.91 -7.94
N ILE A 7 -0.63 -8.92 -8.61
CA ILE A 7 0.69 -8.80 -7.97
C ILE A 7 0.80 -7.49 -7.19
N LEU A 8 0.27 -6.40 -7.75
CA LEU A 8 0.27 -5.10 -7.09
C LEU A 8 -0.56 -5.13 -5.80
N ILE A 9 -1.80 -5.63 -5.85
CA ILE A 9 -2.70 -5.76 -4.69
C ILE A 9 -2.06 -6.63 -3.61
N TYR A 10 -1.44 -7.75 -4.00
CA TYR A 10 -0.76 -8.62 -3.04
C TYR A 10 0.42 -7.91 -2.36
N LYS A 11 1.26 -7.21 -3.13
CA LYS A 11 2.39 -6.44 -2.58
C LYS A 11 1.93 -5.31 -1.67
N THR A 12 0.89 -4.57 -2.04
CA THR A 12 0.36 -3.47 -1.22
C THR A 12 -0.25 -4.01 0.07
N SER A 13 -0.98 -5.13 0.02
CA SER A 13 -1.53 -5.79 1.22
C SER A 13 -0.43 -6.17 2.22
N ASN A 14 0.70 -6.69 1.73
CA ASN A 14 1.85 -7.02 2.58
C ASN A 14 2.52 -5.79 3.21
N ILE A 15 2.65 -4.69 2.46
CA ILE A 15 3.24 -3.44 2.98
C ILE A 15 2.32 -2.81 4.03
N LEU A 16 1.02 -2.76 3.76
CA LEU A 16 0.02 -2.18 4.66
C LEU A 16 -0.38 -3.13 5.80
N ARG A 17 0.06 -4.39 5.77
CA ARG A 17 -0.30 -5.46 6.71
C ARG A 17 -1.81 -5.64 6.88
N LYS A 18 -2.57 -5.52 5.79
CA LYS A 18 -4.02 -5.68 5.76
C LYS A 18 -4.51 -6.05 4.36
N ASP A 19 -5.73 -6.56 4.27
CA ASP A 19 -6.35 -6.85 2.98
C ASP A 19 -6.69 -5.54 2.24
N THR A 20 -6.22 -5.42 0.99
CA THR A 20 -6.46 -4.27 0.12
C THR A 20 -7.36 -4.60 -1.08
N SER A 21 -7.88 -5.83 -1.15
CA SER A 21 -8.70 -6.32 -2.28
C SER A 21 -9.95 -5.49 -2.55
N MET A 22 -10.50 -4.85 -1.51
CA MET A 22 -11.71 -4.02 -1.57
C MET A 22 -11.43 -2.51 -1.44
N MET A 23 -10.15 -2.11 -1.37
CA MET A 23 -9.78 -0.69 -1.24
C MET A 23 -9.73 0.00 -2.59
N ARG A 24 -10.10 1.29 -2.64
CA ARG A 24 -9.87 2.08 -3.85
C ARG A 24 -8.37 2.37 -3.98
N LEU A 25 -7.89 2.45 -5.22
CA LEU A 25 -6.48 2.72 -5.50
C LEU A 25 -5.98 4.00 -4.81
N ASN A 26 -6.79 5.07 -4.77
CA ASN A 26 -6.43 6.32 -4.11
C ASN A 26 -6.22 6.15 -2.60
N ASP A 27 -7.07 5.37 -1.94
CA ASP A 27 -6.95 5.09 -0.51
C ASP A 27 -5.67 4.28 -0.21
N ILE A 28 -5.35 3.32 -1.09
CA ILE A 28 -4.10 2.55 -1.01
C ILE A 28 -2.88 3.48 -1.16
N ILE A 29 -2.90 4.39 -2.13
CA ILE A 29 -1.82 5.36 -2.36
C ILE A 29 -1.63 6.25 -1.13
N GLU A 30 -2.72 6.78 -0.56
CA GLU A 30 -2.64 7.65 0.62
C GLU A 30 -2.00 6.94 1.81
N GLU A 31 -2.37 5.68 2.07
CA GLU A 31 -1.77 4.91 3.15
C GLU A 31 -0.30 4.59 2.93
N LEU A 32 0.09 4.27 1.69
CA LEU A 32 1.50 4.05 1.35
C LEU A 32 2.32 5.31 1.60
N VAL A 33 1.81 6.49 1.23
CA VAL A 33 2.46 7.78 1.50
C VAL A 33 2.65 7.98 3.01
N ARG A 34 1.59 7.79 3.82
CA ARG A 34 1.67 7.91 5.28
C ARG A 34 2.74 6.99 5.89
N ILE A 35 2.85 5.74 5.43
CA ILE A 35 3.88 4.80 5.90
C ILE A 35 5.28 5.29 5.52
N ILE A 36 5.49 5.75 4.29
CA ILE A 36 6.79 6.26 3.83
C ILE A 36 7.19 7.49 4.65
N GLU A 37 6.28 8.43 4.88
CA GLU A 37 6.53 9.62 5.68
C GLU A 37 6.89 9.27 7.13
N SER A 38 6.16 8.34 7.76
CA SER A 38 6.46 7.90 9.13
C SER A 38 7.84 7.23 9.25
N LYS A 39 8.22 6.38 8.28
CA LYS A 39 9.54 5.75 8.23
C LYS A 39 10.67 6.75 7.97
N THR A 40 10.37 7.85 7.28
CA THR A 40 11.34 8.92 7.01
C THR A 40 11.54 9.80 8.23
N LYS A 41 10.45 10.16 8.92
CA LYS A 41 10.50 10.92 10.19
C LYS A 41 11.23 10.18 11.30
N ASN A 42 11.07 8.85 11.40
CA ASN A 42 11.77 8.03 12.40
C ASN A 42 13.26 7.79 12.11
N LYS A 43 13.78 8.31 10.98
CA LYS A 43 15.21 8.25 10.62
C LYS A 43 15.94 9.59 10.80
N SER A 44 15.21 10.63 11.23
CA SER A 44 15.75 11.97 11.54
C SER A 44 16.00 12.17 13.03
#